data_AF-A0A963KSK6-F1
#
_entry.id   AF-A0A963KSK6-F1
#
_cell.length_a   1.000
_cell.length_b   1.000
_cell.length_c   1.000
_cell.angle_alpha   90.00
_cell.angle_beta   90.00
_cell.angle_gamma   90.00
#
_symmetry.space_group_name_H-M   'P 1'
#
loop_
_entity.id
_entity.type
_entity.pdbx_description
1 polymer ?
#
loop_
_entity_poly.entity_id
_entity_poly.type
_entity_poly.pdbx_seq_one_letter_code
_entity_poly.pdbx_strand_id
1 'polypeptide(L)'
;MAVNKATLAANFAANTPNDPRLHQSRGRVVKQSVAIAAGDNDGDVFLVAPVHSSWCIDSIAVLNDAITGGTDYDVGLYEIAETVVDADAYASGVDMSSARTAPLDVAFEARDIANVQNAVWQDAGLTADPQKWFFLGLTANTAGTADGDISVIIRYTSD
;
A
#
# COMPACT_ATOMS: atom_id res chain seq x y z
N MET A 1 2.80 -17.54 -35.83
CA MET A 1 3.08 -16.64 -34.69
C MET A 1 2.30 -17.16 -33.50
N ALA A 2 2.93 -17.34 -32.33
CA ALA A 2 2.23 -17.78 -31.12
C ALA A 2 1.54 -16.59 -30.44
N VAL A 3 0.35 -16.82 -29.86
CA VAL A 3 -0.42 -15.82 -29.11
C VAL A 3 -0.55 -16.30 -27.66
N ASN A 4 0.09 -15.59 -26.74
CA ASN A 4 0.00 -15.86 -25.30
C ASN A 4 -1.07 -14.96 -24.68
N LYS A 5 -1.99 -15.54 -23.91
CA LYS A 5 -3.07 -14.81 -23.23
C LYS A 5 -2.83 -14.81 -21.73
N ALA A 6 -2.98 -13.66 -21.09
CA ALA A 6 -3.15 -13.58 -19.64
C ALA A 6 -4.51 -14.17 -19.22
N THR A 7 -4.68 -14.52 -17.95
CA THR A 7 -5.87 -15.19 -17.41
C THR A 7 -7.17 -14.45 -17.74
N LEU A 8 -7.22 -13.13 -17.53
CA LEU A 8 -8.42 -12.33 -17.84
C LEU A 8 -8.85 -12.43 -19.31
N ALA A 9 -7.88 -12.41 -20.22
CA ALA A 9 -8.12 -12.51 -21.66
C ALA A 9 -8.50 -13.94 -22.07
N ALA A 10 -7.91 -14.95 -21.43
CA ALA A 10 -8.26 -16.35 -21.66
C ALA A 10 -9.69 -16.66 -21.21
N ASN A 11 -10.07 -16.23 -20.01
CA ASN A 11 -11.42 -16.38 -19.46
C ASN A 11 -12.46 -15.66 -20.32
N PHE A 12 -12.19 -14.42 -20.71
CA PHE A 12 -13.10 -13.65 -21.57
C PHE A 12 -13.33 -14.36 -22.91
N ALA A 13 -12.26 -14.84 -23.56
CA ALA A 13 -12.37 -15.61 -24.81
C ALA A 13 -13.12 -16.94 -24.64
N ALA A 14 -13.03 -17.55 -23.46
CA ALA A 14 -13.71 -18.79 -23.10
C ALA A 14 -15.12 -18.58 -22.53
N ASN A 15 -15.62 -17.34 -22.48
CA ASN A 15 -16.89 -16.98 -21.84
C ASN A 15 -17.00 -17.47 -20.38
N THR A 16 -15.86 -17.53 -19.69
CA THR A 16 -15.75 -17.87 -18.27
C THR A 16 -15.73 -16.58 -17.45
N PRO A 17 -16.48 -16.49 -16.33
CA PRO A 17 -16.49 -15.30 -15.49
C PRO A 17 -15.08 -14.96 -14.98
N ASN A 18 -14.75 -13.66 -15.00
CA ASN A 18 -13.53 -13.13 -14.39
C ASN A 18 -13.79 -12.71 -12.94
N ASP A 19 -12.71 -12.59 -12.17
CA ASP A 19 -12.77 -11.95 -10.85
C ASP A 19 -13.33 -10.52 -11.02
N PRO A 20 -14.45 -10.18 -10.34
CA PRO A 20 -15.11 -8.89 -10.47
C PRO A 20 -14.25 -7.72 -10.00
N ARG A 21 -13.22 -7.95 -9.16
CA ARG A 21 -12.26 -6.93 -8.71
C ARG A 21 -11.31 -6.51 -9.83
N LEU A 22 -10.98 -7.46 -10.71
CA LEU A 22 -9.94 -7.30 -11.73
C LEU A 22 -10.48 -6.86 -13.10
N HIS A 23 -11.78 -7.04 -13.35
CA HIS A 23 -12.38 -6.73 -14.64
C HIS A 23 -13.77 -6.11 -14.49
N GLN A 24 -13.92 -4.87 -14.98
CA GLN A 24 -15.14 -4.05 -14.87
C GLN A 24 -15.48 -3.60 -13.43
N SER A 25 -14.49 -3.63 -12.53
CA SER A 25 -14.63 -3.17 -11.15
C SER A 25 -14.82 -1.65 -11.06
N ARG A 26 -15.31 -1.22 -9.89
CA ARG A 26 -15.36 0.20 -9.53
C ARG A 26 -14.13 0.53 -8.70
N GLY A 27 -13.24 1.35 -9.26
CA GLY A 27 -12.13 1.94 -8.51
C GLY A 27 -12.64 2.83 -7.39
N ARG A 28 -12.11 2.62 -6.19
CA ARG A 28 -12.37 3.42 -4.99
C ARG A 28 -11.06 4.06 -4.54
N VAL A 29 -11.18 5.16 -3.79
CA VAL A 29 -10.01 5.94 -3.35
C VAL A 29 -10.14 6.25 -1.86
N VAL A 30 -9.06 6.04 -1.10
CA VAL A 30 -8.86 6.61 0.23
C VAL A 30 -7.81 7.71 0.14
N LYS A 31 -8.02 8.82 0.86
CA LYS A 31 -7.05 9.92 0.98
C LYS A 31 -6.96 10.31 2.44
N GLN A 32 -5.75 10.37 2.97
CA GLN A 32 -5.52 10.79 4.35
C GLN A 32 -4.13 11.39 4.50
N SER A 33 -4.00 12.29 5.47
CA SER A 33 -2.73 12.85 5.91
C SER A 33 -2.49 12.48 7.37
N VAL A 34 -1.23 12.24 7.72
CA VAL A 34 -0.75 12.05 9.09
C VAL A 34 0.37 13.04 9.36
N ALA A 35 0.31 13.67 10.54
CA ALA A 35 1.34 14.59 10.98
C ALA A 35 2.52 13.79 11.56
N ILE A 36 3.72 14.21 11.21
CA ILE A 36 4.98 13.77 11.79
C ILE A 36 5.48 14.91 12.67
N ALA A 37 5.78 14.58 13.92
CA ALA A 37 6.38 15.49 14.88
C ALA A 37 7.89 15.31 14.93
N ALA A 38 8.62 16.39 15.20
CA ALA A 38 10.07 16.41 15.40
C ALA A 38 10.52 15.59 16.62
N GLY A 39 9.59 15.20 17.48
CA GLY A 39 9.83 14.33 18.64
C GLY A 39 9.54 12.85 18.38
N ASP A 40 9.05 12.49 17.19
CA ASP A 40 8.88 11.09 16.79
C ASP A 40 10.27 10.44 16.60
N ASN A 41 10.34 9.13 16.84
CA ASN A 41 11.57 8.38 16.94
C ASN A 41 11.60 7.20 15.98
N ASP A 42 12.80 6.66 15.78
CA ASP A 42 12.98 5.40 15.06
C ASP A 42 12.16 4.28 15.71
N GLY A 43 11.38 3.57 14.89
CA GLY A 43 10.44 2.54 15.30
C GLY A 43 9.02 3.03 15.54
N ASP A 44 8.75 4.34 15.49
CA ASP A 44 7.38 4.85 15.59
C ASP A 44 6.57 4.50 14.33
N VAL A 45 5.29 4.20 14.54
CA VAL A 45 4.36 3.72 13.50
C VAL A 45 3.21 4.70 13.32
N PHE A 46 3.00 5.11 12.07
CA PHE A 46 1.93 6.04 11.68
C PHE A 46 0.85 5.27 10.92
N LEU A 47 -0.25 4.94 11.59
CA LEU A 47 -1.39 4.23 10.99
C LEU A 47 -2.26 5.20 10.17
N VAL A 48 -2.29 5.04 8.86
CA VAL A 48 -2.84 6.04 7.93
C VAL A 48 -4.28 5.74 7.52
N ALA A 49 -4.59 4.50 7.16
CA ALA A 49 -5.90 4.16 6.63
C ALA A 49 -6.31 2.71 6.90
N PRO A 50 -7.60 2.44 7.21
CA PRO A 50 -8.11 1.09 7.25
C PRO A 50 -8.22 0.50 5.84
N VAL A 51 -7.73 -0.71 5.64
CA VAL A 51 -7.81 -1.48 4.41
C VAL A 51 -8.40 -2.85 4.69
N HIS A 52 -9.30 -3.32 3.84
CA HIS A 52 -9.89 -4.65 4.03
C HIS A 52 -9.02 -5.72 3.37
N SER A 53 -8.88 -6.86 4.04
CA SER A 53 -8.16 -8.05 3.57
C SER A 53 -8.46 -8.45 2.12
N SER A 54 -9.71 -8.36 1.67
CA SER A 54 -10.13 -8.76 0.32
C SER A 54 -9.90 -7.72 -0.80
N TRP A 55 -9.46 -6.50 -0.47
CA TRP A 55 -9.25 -5.45 -1.46
C TRP A 55 -8.02 -5.74 -2.32
N CYS A 56 -8.05 -5.31 -3.58
CA CYS A 56 -6.88 -5.28 -4.46
C CYS A 56 -6.39 -3.83 -4.54
N ILE A 57 -5.18 -3.56 -4.06
CA ILE A 57 -4.60 -2.20 -4.08
C ILE A 57 -3.86 -1.99 -5.39
N ASP A 58 -4.27 -0.99 -6.14
CA ASP A 58 -3.71 -0.66 -7.46
C ASP A 58 -2.57 0.37 -7.38
N SER A 59 -2.61 1.25 -6.37
CA SER A 59 -1.69 2.38 -6.24
C SER A 59 -1.68 2.90 -4.81
N ILE A 60 -0.50 3.23 -4.30
CA ILE A 60 -0.29 3.90 -3.02
C ILE A 60 0.57 5.12 -3.32
N ALA A 61 -0.06 6.27 -3.55
CA ALA A 61 0.65 7.48 -3.91
C ALA A 61 0.97 8.30 -2.66
N VAL A 62 2.26 8.52 -2.40
CA VAL A 62 2.78 9.26 -1.24
C VAL A 62 3.19 10.67 -1.64
N LEU A 63 2.78 11.64 -0.82
CA LEU A 63 3.23 13.03 -0.82
C LEU A 63 3.71 13.37 0.59
N ASN A 64 4.66 14.28 0.73
CA ASN A 64 5.19 14.65 2.04
C ASN A 64 5.79 16.06 2.03
N ASP A 65 5.80 16.69 3.19
CA ASP A 65 6.67 17.83 3.46
C ASP A 65 8.14 17.39 3.63
N ALA A 66 9.07 18.35 3.70
CA ALA A 66 10.48 18.04 3.94
C ALA A 66 10.72 17.67 5.40
N ILE A 67 10.68 16.38 5.72
CA ILE A 67 10.94 15.84 7.06
C ILE A 67 12.45 15.66 7.21
N THR A 68 13.16 16.73 7.55
CA THR A 68 14.64 16.75 7.57
C THR A 68 15.22 15.55 8.34
N GLY A 69 16.00 14.71 7.66
CA GLY A 69 16.61 13.50 8.23
C GLY A 69 15.73 12.25 8.20
N GLY A 70 14.45 12.36 7.84
CA GLY A 70 13.51 11.25 7.70
C GLY A 70 13.75 10.47 6.40
N THR A 71 14.79 9.64 6.39
CA THR A 71 15.31 9.01 5.16
C THR A 71 14.83 7.58 4.93
N ASP A 72 14.17 6.96 5.90
CA ASP A 72 13.81 5.54 5.83
C ASP A 72 12.43 5.31 6.47
N TYR A 73 11.42 5.17 5.61
CA TYR A 73 10.05 4.81 5.99
C TYR A 73 9.58 3.57 5.23
N ASP A 74 9.15 2.55 5.96
CA ASP A 74 8.53 1.35 5.38
C ASP A 74 7.01 1.53 5.28
N VAL A 75 6.40 0.94 4.26
CA VAL A 75 4.96 0.98 3.99
C VAL A 75 4.40 -0.43 4.10
N GLY A 76 3.61 -0.67 5.14
CA GLY A 76 3.20 -2.01 5.54
C GLY A 76 1.78 -2.13 6.06
N LEU A 77 1.47 -3.33 6.55
CA LEU A 77 0.17 -3.75 7.06
C LEU A 77 0.24 -4.06 8.55
N TYR A 78 -0.78 -3.59 9.27
CA TYR A 78 -0.91 -3.73 10.72
C TYR A 78 -2.29 -4.27 11.06
N GLU A 79 -2.36 -5.04 12.14
CA GLU A 79 -3.63 -5.42 12.74
C GLU A 79 -4.35 -4.19 13.33
N ILE A 80 -5.65 -4.30 13.57
CA ILE A 80 -6.40 -3.28 14.32
C ILE A 80 -5.87 -3.16 15.76
N ALA A 81 -5.25 -4.21 16.28
CA ALA A 81 -4.53 -4.22 17.56
C ALA A 81 -3.14 -3.56 17.47
N GLU A 82 -2.81 -2.91 16.35
CA GLU A 82 -1.60 -2.12 16.12
C GLU A 82 -0.30 -2.96 16.08
N THR A 83 -0.44 -4.29 15.98
CA THR A 83 0.69 -5.19 15.79
C THR A 83 1.06 -5.27 14.31
N VAL A 84 2.36 -5.24 14.01
CA VAL A 84 2.90 -5.44 12.66
C VAL A 84 2.44 -6.79 12.12
N VAL A 85 1.87 -6.79 10.91
CA VAL A 85 1.64 -8.01 10.12
C VAL A 85 2.85 -8.20 9.20
N ASP A 86 3.16 -7.15 8.44
CA ASP A 86 4.29 -7.06 7.54
C ASP A 86 4.64 -5.57 7.38
N ALA A 87 5.83 -5.15 7.83
CA ALA A 87 6.21 -3.73 7.94
C ALA A 87 6.52 -3.10 6.57
N ASP A 88 6.97 -3.91 5.61
CA ASP A 88 7.45 -3.51 4.29
C ASP A 88 6.69 -4.19 3.14
N ALA A 89 5.44 -4.60 3.40
CA ALA A 89 4.58 -5.30 2.42
C ALA A 89 4.46 -4.61 1.05
N TYR A 90 4.62 -3.29 0.99
CA TYR A 90 4.50 -2.51 -0.25
C TYR A 90 5.79 -1.81 -0.64
N ALA A 91 6.50 -1.23 0.33
CA ALA A 91 7.75 -0.55 0.10
C ALA A 91 8.62 -0.52 1.36
N SER A 92 9.92 -0.46 1.14
CA SER A 92 10.93 -0.25 2.19
C SER A 92 11.76 1.01 1.90
N GLY A 93 12.28 1.67 2.93
CA GLY A 93 13.28 2.73 2.73
C GLY A 93 12.82 3.95 1.96
N VAL A 94 11.55 4.34 2.06
CA VAL A 94 11.03 5.51 1.35
C VAL A 94 11.54 6.80 1.99
N ASP A 95 12.38 7.54 1.26
CA ASP A 95 12.95 8.81 1.72
C ASP A 95 11.88 9.93 1.72
N MET A 96 11.69 10.57 2.89
CA MET A 96 10.78 11.70 3.12
C MET A 96 11.54 13.00 3.47
N SER A 97 12.87 13.00 3.37
CA SER A 97 13.72 14.13 3.77
C SER A 97 13.57 15.37 2.90
N SER A 98 13.02 15.21 1.70
CA SER A 98 12.72 16.29 0.76
C SER A 98 11.23 16.37 0.48
N ALA A 99 10.73 17.59 0.33
CA ALA A 99 9.31 17.82 0.06
C ALA A 99 8.91 17.24 -1.30
N ARG A 100 7.82 16.47 -1.31
CA ARG A 100 7.29 15.78 -2.47
C ARG A 100 5.87 16.26 -2.76
N THR A 101 5.74 17.09 -3.80
CA THR A 101 4.45 17.56 -4.33
C THR A 101 3.96 16.75 -5.53
N ALA A 102 4.86 16.02 -6.20
CA ALA A 102 4.54 15.03 -7.21
C ALA A 102 4.43 13.65 -6.54
N PRO A 103 3.24 13.00 -6.53
CA PRO A 103 3.06 11.75 -5.80
C PRO A 103 3.99 10.64 -6.29
N LEU A 104 4.67 9.98 -5.36
CA LEU A 104 5.45 8.75 -5.63
C LEU A 104 4.55 7.55 -5.38
N ASP A 105 4.36 6.69 -6.38
CA ASP A 105 3.65 5.42 -6.18
C ASP A 105 4.61 4.38 -5.62
N VAL A 106 4.26 3.83 -4.46
CA VAL A 106 5.10 2.86 -3.72
C VAL A 106 4.47 1.47 -3.67
N ALA A 107 3.36 1.22 -4.38
CA ALA A 107 2.65 -0.07 -4.27
C ALA A 107 3.41 -1.30 -4.80
N PHE A 108 4.46 -1.09 -5.61
CA PHE A 108 5.23 -2.13 -6.31
C PHE A 108 6.74 -2.02 -6.07
N GLU A 109 7.16 -1.35 -4.99
CA GLU A 109 8.57 -1.26 -4.65
C GLU A 109 9.04 -2.60 -4.06
N ALA A 110 8.34 -3.11 -3.04
CA ALA A 110 8.57 -4.43 -2.47
C ALA A 110 7.65 -5.52 -3.09
N ARG A 111 6.42 -5.16 -3.47
CA ARG A 111 5.49 -6.11 -4.11
C ARG A 111 5.94 -6.45 -5.53
N ASP A 112 6.11 -7.74 -5.82
CA ASP A 112 6.44 -8.24 -7.15
C ASP A 112 5.40 -7.83 -8.22
N ILE A 113 5.85 -7.46 -9.41
CA ILE A 113 5.01 -7.09 -10.56
C ILE A 113 4.04 -8.20 -10.99
N ALA A 114 4.38 -9.48 -10.76
CA ALA A 114 3.52 -10.62 -11.02
C ALA A 114 2.31 -10.66 -10.07
N ASN A 115 2.41 -10.01 -8.92
CA ASN A 115 1.42 -9.97 -7.85
C ASN A 115 0.46 -8.76 -7.97
N VAL A 116 0.38 -8.12 -9.15
CA VAL A 116 -0.53 -6.99 -9.43
C VAL A 116 -2.01 -7.28 -9.13
N GLN A 117 -2.41 -8.56 -9.08
CA GLN A 117 -3.77 -8.99 -8.82
C GLN A 117 -4.01 -9.43 -7.37
N ASN A 118 -2.99 -9.34 -6.50
CA ASN A 118 -3.08 -9.81 -5.13
C ASN A 118 -4.06 -8.97 -4.30
N ALA A 119 -4.78 -9.69 -3.44
CA ALA A 119 -5.53 -9.08 -2.36
C ALA A 119 -4.58 -8.69 -1.21
N VAL A 120 -4.98 -7.71 -0.39
CA VAL A 120 -4.24 -7.26 0.79
C VAL A 120 -3.78 -8.43 1.69
N TRP A 121 -4.60 -9.45 1.90
CA TRP A 121 -4.19 -10.62 2.71
C TRP A 121 -3.07 -11.44 2.08
N GLN A 122 -2.99 -11.49 0.74
CA GLN A 122 -1.92 -12.19 0.03
C GLN A 122 -0.63 -11.41 0.10
N ASP A 123 -0.72 -10.08 0.01
CA ASP A 123 0.42 -9.18 0.20
C ASP A 123 0.94 -9.25 1.64
N ALA A 124 0.06 -9.46 2.61
CA ALA A 124 0.43 -9.77 4.00
C ALA A 124 1.02 -11.18 4.22
N GLY A 125 1.24 -11.96 3.15
CA GLY A 125 1.82 -13.31 3.23
C GLY A 125 0.91 -14.35 3.89
N LEU A 126 -0.37 -14.07 4.08
CA LEU A 126 -1.32 -15.02 4.67
C LEU A 126 -1.67 -16.12 3.66
N THR A 127 -2.05 -17.30 4.15
CA THR A 127 -2.40 -18.45 3.29
C THR A 127 -3.88 -18.51 2.93
N ALA A 128 -4.73 -17.77 3.64
CA ALA A 128 -6.16 -17.65 3.39
C ALA A 128 -6.66 -16.27 3.83
N ASP A 129 -7.75 -15.81 3.20
CA ASP A 129 -8.38 -14.53 3.54
C ASP A 129 -8.98 -14.57 4.96
N PRO A 130 -8.47 -13.74 5.91
CA PRO A 130 -9.01 -13.66 7.26
C PRO A 130 -10.34 -12.88 7.37
N GLN A 131 -10.82 -12.25 6.27
CA GLN A 131 -12.04 -11.45 6.23
C GLN A 131 -12.10 -10.36 7.31
N LYS A 132 -10.96 -9.72 7.56
CA LYS A 132 -10.82 -8.65 8.55
C LYS A 132 -10.24 -7.38 7.94
N TRP A 133 -10.23 -6.33 8.75
CA TRP A 133 -9.59 -5.07 8.45
C TRP A 133 -8.17 -5.05 8.98
N PHE A 134 -7.30 -4.39 8.23
CA PHE A 134 -5.94 -4.02 8.60
C PHE A 134 -5.83 -2.49 8.56
N PHE A 135 -4.74 -1.97 9.09
CA PHE A 135 -4.29 -0.62 8.82
C PHE A 135 -3.11 -0.66 7.84
N LEU A 136 -3.14 0.22 6.84
CA LEU A 136 -1.94 0.61 6.13
C LEU A 136 -1.19 1.61 7.01
N GLY A 137 0.08 1.33 7.30
CA GLY A 137 0.91 2.15 8.17
C GLY A 137 2.28 2.45 7.58
N LEU A 138 2.92 3.49 8.12
CA LEU A 138 4.30 3.86 7.84
C LEU A 138 5.14 3.58 9.09
N THR A 139 6.24 2.82 9.00
CA THR A 139 7.23 2.72 10.09
C THR A 139 8.39 3.63 9.79
N ALA A 140 8.75 4.52 10.71
CA ALA A 140 9.99 5.30 10.59
C ALA A 140 11.18 4.46 11.06
N ASN A 141 11.94 3.85 10.14
CA ASN A 141 13.22 3.22 10.49
C ASN A 141 14.31 4.25 10.76
N THR A 142 14.22 5.41 10.09
CA THR A 142 15.00 6.59 10.39
C THR A 142 14.06 7.79 10.39
N ALA A 143 13.64 8.20 11.59
CA ALA A 143 12.82 9.36 11.81
C ALA A 143 13.61 10.65 11.58
N GLY A 144 12.93 11.67 11.07
CA GLY A 144 13.49 13.00 10.92
C GLY A 144 13.32 13.87 12.16
N THR A 145 13.97 15.04 12.15
CA THR A 145 13.90 16.01 13.25
C THR A 145 13.01 17.21 12.93
N ALA A 146 12.29 17.19 11.81
CA ALA A 146 11.41 18.28 11.40
C ALA A 146 9.96 17.84 11.39
N ASP A 147 9.07 18.73 11.84
CA ASP A 147 7.64 18.54 11.71
C ASP A 147 7.22 18.61 10.24
N GLY A 148 6.17 17.87 9.88
CA GLY A 148 5.57 17.95 8.55
C GLY A 148 4.43 16.95 8.39
N ASP A 149 3.76 16.97 7.24
CA ASP A 149 2.71 16.01 6.93
C ASP A 149 3.18 14.98 5.90
N ILE A 150 2.76 13.72 6.08
CA ILE A 150 2.78 12.69 5.04
C ILE A 150 1.34 12.42 4.62
N SER A 151 1.07 12.51 3.32
CA SER A 151 -0.25 12.24 2.74
C SER A 151 -0.20 11.02 1.82
N VAL A 152 -1.17 10.13 1.96
CA VAL A 152 -1.30 8.92 1.14
C VAL A 152 -2.63 8.94 0.39
N ILE A 153 -2.56 8.59 -0.90
CA ILE A 153 -3.71 8.37 -1.76
C ILE A 153 -3.69 6.91 -2.21
N ILE A 154 -4.60 6.12 -1.66
CA ILE A 154 -4.72 4.68 -1.96
C ILE A 154 -5.83 4.52 -2.99
N ARG A 155 -5.51 3.93 -4.14
CA ARG A 155 -6.52 3.48 -5.11
C ARG A 155 -6.63 1.96 -5.02
N TYR A 156 -7.86 1.49 -4.93
CA TYR A 156 -8.14 0.08 -4.78
C TYR A 156 -9.45 -0.31 -5.45
N THR A 157 -9.59 -1.60 -5.68
CA THR A 157 -10.84 -2.22 -6.12
C THR A 157 -11.34 -3.16 -5.03
N SER A 158 -12.66 -3.15 -4.82
CA SER A 158 -13.35 -4.09 -3.95
C SER A 158 -14.27 -4.96 -4.79
N ASP A 159 -14.57 -6.15 -4.29
CA ASP A 159 -15.76 -6.91 -4.71
C ASP A 159 -17.04 -6.14 -4.29
#